data_AF-A0A645J151-F1
#
_entry.id   AF-A0A645J151-F1
#
_cell.length_a   1.000
_cell.length_b   1.000
_cell.length_c   1.000
_cell.angle_alpha   90.00
_cell.angle_beta   90.00
_cell.angle_gamma   90.00
#
_symmetry.space_group_name_H-M   'P 1'
#
loop_
_entity.id
_entity.type
_entity.pdbx_description
1 polymer ?
#
loop_
_entity_poly.entity_id
_entity_poly.type
_entity_poly.pdbx_seq_one_letter_code
_entity_poly.pdbx_strand_id
1 'polypeptide(L)'
;MEIDRSRINNKTEHRYGEFREEILDISEKLRSKSRIGLLHNDFLETLSKKHSEYRRAFNIAEKSGSLAWGLSGSGSALFMIFKDRSSLNYAKRFLEREDWIIKTTELE
;
A
#
# COMPACT_ATOMS: atom_id res chain seq x y z
N MET A 1 11.27 -9.12 -40.27
CA MET A 1 10.51 -8.90 -39.02
C MET A 1 11.41 -8.14 -38.05
N GLU A 2 11.40 -6.82 -38.09
CA GLU A 2 12.30 -5.97 -37.29
C GLU A 2 11.54 -4.90 -36.46
N ILE A 3 10.20 -4.93 -36.56
CA ILE A 3 9.27 -3.92 -36.02
C ILE A 3 8.81 -4.30 -34.59
N ASP A 4 9.18 -5.47 -34.09
CA ASP A 4 8.68 -6.01 -32.81
C ASP A 4 9.59 -5.65 -31.62
N ARG A 5 10.92 -5.61 -31.84
CA ARG A 5 11.89 -5.33 -30.77
C ARG A 5 11.87 -3.88 -30.32
N SER A 6 11.67 -2.93 -31.24
CA SER A 6 11.58 -1.49 -30.92
C SER A 6 10.32 -1.14 -30.13
N ARG A 7 9.20 -1.81 -30.41
CA ARG A 7 7.95 -1.64 -29.65
C ARG A 7 8.06 -2.21 -28.24
N ILE A 8 8.70 -3.36 -28.07
CA ILE A 8 8.96 -3.95 -26.76
C ILE A 8 9.93 -3.06 -25.96
N ASN A 9 11.01 -2.57 -26.55
CA ASN A 9 11.95 -1.67 -25.87
C ASN A 9 11.27 -0.37 -25.42
N ASN A 10 10.56 0.33 -26.32
CA ASN A 10 9.85 1.56 -25.97
C ASN A 10 8.81 1.34 -24.86
N LYS A 11 8.06 0.23 -24.91
CA LYS A 11 7.05 -0.10 -23.89
C LYS A 11 7.68 -0.44 -22.54
N THR A 12 8.89 -1.00 -22.55
CA THR A 12 9.64 -1.31 -21.34
C THR A 12 10.26 -0.04 -20.75
N GLU A 13 10.88 0.82 -21.56
CA GLU A 13 11.41 2.12 -21.12
C GLU A 13 10.32 3.05 -20.56
N HIS A 14 9.15 3.10 -21.20
CA HIS A 14 8.02 3.91 -20.70
C HIS A 14 7.54 3.42 -19.33
N ARG A 15 7.40 2.10 -19.15
CA ARG A 15 7.07 1.48 -17.86
C ARG A 15 8.09 1.81 -16.78
N TYR A 16 9.38 1.74 -17.09
CA TYR A 16 10.43 2.11 -16.13
C TYR A 16 10.37 3.60 -15.73
N GLY A 17 10.01 4.48 -16.67
CA GLY A 17 9.75 5.90 -16.39
C GLY A 17 8.61 6.10 -15.40
N GLU A 18 7.46 5.45 -15.66
CA GLU A 18 6.26 5.51 -14.82
C GLU A 18 6.54 5.01 -13.38
N PHE A 19 7.21 3.87 -13.22
CA PHE A 19 7.57 3.36 -11.88
C PHE A 19 8.52 4.31 -11.14
N ARG A 20 9.44 4.96 -11.85
CA ARG A 20 10.38 5.89 -11.25
C ARG A 20 9.68 7.14 -10.74
N GLU A 21 8.75 7.69 -11.51
CA GLU A 21 7.94 8.84 -11.10
C GLU A 21 7.06 8.50 -9.90
N GLU A 22 6.39 7.34 -9.90
CA GLU A 22 5.60 6.86 -8.76
C GLU A 22 6.44 6.73 -7.49
N ILE A 23 7.61 6.09 -7.58
CA ILE A 23 8.52 5.93 -6.43
C ILE A 23 8.96 7.28 -5.89
N LEU A 24 9.30 8.24 -6.76
CA LEU A 24 9.72 9.58 -6.36
C LEU A 24 8.58 10.34 -5.67
N ASP A 25 7.37 10.31 -6.24
CA ASP A 25 6.18 10.95 -5.67
C ASP A 25 5.83 10.36 -4.29
N ILE A 26 5.77 9.03 -4.16
CA ILE A 26 5.55 8.36 -2.87
C ILE A 26 6.63 8.76 -1.87
N SER A 27 7.90 8.73 -2.29
CA SER A 27 9.02 9.07 -1.41
C SER A 27 8.97 10.53 -0.94
N GLU A 28 8.59 11.46 -1.81
CA GLU A 28 8.43 12.87 -1.47
C GLU A 28 7.23 13.11 -0.54
N LYS A 29 6.10 12.44 -0.79
CA LYS A 29 4.94 12.50 0.09
C LYS A 29 5.23 11.92 1.47
N LEU A 30 5.96 10.80 1.56
CA LEU A 30 6.41 10.24 2.83
C LEU A 30 7.35 11.20 3.57
N ARG A 31 8.34 11.79 2.87
CA ARG A 31 9.25 12.79 3.45
C ARG A 31 8.52 14.02 3.99
N SER A 32 7.53 14.51 3.25
CA SER A 32 6.70 15.66 3.66
C SER A 32 5.60 15.29 4.67
N LYS A 33 5.49 14.02 5.08
CA LYS A 33 4.41 13.50 5.94
C LYS A 33 3.01 13.79 5.39
N SER A 34 2.90 13.84 4.07
CA SER A 34 1.65 14.03 3.35
C SER A 34 0.89 12.71 3.24
N ARG A 35 -0.44 12.78 3.24
CA ARG A 35 -1.29 11.59 3.05
C ARG A 35 -1.19 11.12 1.60
N ILE A 36 -0.87 9.84 1.42
CA ILE A 36 -0.77 9.13 0.14
C ILE A 36 -1.98 8.21 -0.05
N GLY A 37 -2.37 7.48 0.99
CA GLY A 37 -3.47 6.53 0.95
C GLY A 37 -3.04 5.08 0.64
N LEU A 38 -3.90 4.36 -0.08
CA LEU A 38 -3.63 2.98 -0.48
C LEU A 38 -2.52 2.92 -1.54
N LEU A 39 -1.45 2.20 -1.23
CA LEU A 39 -0.33 1.99 -2.14
C LEU A 39 -0.61 0.84 -3.12
N HIS A 40 -0.05 0.95 -4.32
CA HIS A 40 -0.20 -0.05 -5.37
C HIS A 40 0.41 -1.39 -4.96
N ASN A 41 -0.24 -2.48 -5.36
CA ASN A 41 0.25 -3.84 -5.18
C ASN A 41 -0.41 -4.76 -6.21
N ASP A 42 0.39 -5.51 -6.97
CA ASP A 42 -0.08 -6.36 -8.07
C ASP A 42 -1.09 -7.43 -7.65
N PHE A 43 -1.05 -7.88 -6.39
CA PHE A 43 -1.94 -8.89 -5.84
C PHE A 43 -3.23 -8.32 -5.26
N LEU A 44 -3.30 -7.01 -5.05
CA LEU A 44 -4.39 -6.33 -4.37
C LEU A 44 -5.75 -6.60 -5.00
N GLU A 45 -5.85 -6.49 -6.34
CA GLU A 45 -7.11 -6.69 -7.05
C GLU A 45 -7.64 -8.12 -6.85
N THR A 46 -6.75 -9.10 -7.01
CA THR A 46 -7.10 -10.51 -6.89
C THR A 46 -7.48 -10.89 -5.46
N LEU A 47 -6.69 -10.42 -4.48
CA LEU A 47 -6.91 -10.72 -3.07
C LEU A 47 -8.15 -10.02 -2.51
N SER A 48 -8.39 -8.76 -2.87
CA SER A 48 -9.53 -7.97 -2.37
C SER A 48 -10.88 -8.48 -2.91
N LYS A 49 -10.89 -9.22 -4.02
CA LYS A 49 -12.09 -9.89 -4.54
C LYS A 49 -12.43 -11.16 -3.76
N LYS A 50 -11.42 -11.84 -3.21
CA LYS A 50 -11.59 -13.11 -2.49
C LYS A 50 -11.74 -12.92 -0.98
N HIS A 51 -11.12 -11.88 -0.43
CA HIS A 51 -11.00 -11.64 1.01
C HIS A 51 -11.44 -10.22 1.33
N SER A 52 -12.64 -10.09 1.91
CA SER A 52 -13.25 -8.82 2.30
C SER A 52 -12.52 -8.14 3.46
N GLU A 53 -11.73 -8.90 4.21
CA GLU A 53 -10.91 -8.52 5.35
C GLU A 53 -9.93 -7.39 4.96
N TYR A 54 -9.33 -7.47 3.76
CA TYR A 54 -8.43 -6.42 3.28
C TYR A 54 -9.14 -5.07 3.12
N ARG A 55 -10.36 -5.07 2.57
CA ARG A 55 -11.17 -3.85 2.46
C ARG A 55 -11.49 -3.28 3.83
N ARG A 56 -11.74 -4.14 4.81
CA ARG A 56 -12.00 -3.72 6.20
C ARG A 56 -10.75 -3.12 6.85
N ALA A 57 -9.58 -3.74 6.64
CA ALA A 57 -8.30 -3.19 7.08
C ALA A 57 -8.01 -1.80 6.48
N PHE A 58 -8.27 -1.62 5.18
CA PHE A 58 -8.05 -0.34 4.51
C PHE A 58 -9.02 0.73 5.00
N ASN A 59 -10.27 0.37 5.29
CA ASN A 59 -11.21 1.29 5.93
C ASN A 59 -10.76 1.71 7.33
N ILE A 60 -10.15 0.80 8.10
CA ILE A 60 -9.55 1.13 9.41
C ILE A 60 -8.38 2.10 9.21
N ALA A 61 -7.47 1.81 8.27
CA ALA A 61 -6.34 2.68 7.94
C ALA A 61 -6.79 4.10 7.56
N GLU A 62 -7.75 4.20 6.65
CA GLU A 62 -8.35 5.48 6.22
C GLU A 62 -8.90 6.27 7.42
N LYS A 63 -9.78 5.64 8.21
CA LYS A 63 -10.44 6.30 9.36
C LYS A 63 -9.46 6.65 10.49
N SER A 64 -8.34 5.93 10.59
CA SER A 64 -7.33 6.17 11.60
C SER A 64 -6.41 7.36 11.29
N GLY A 65 -6.49 7.93 10.09
CA GLY A 65 -5.61 9.02 9.68
C GLY A 65 -4.19 8.54 9.29
N SER A 66 -4.06 7.27 8.87
CA SER A 66 -2.81 6.77 8.32
C SER A 66 -2.37 7.60 7.10
N LEU A 67 -1.08 7.86 6.98
CA LEU A 67 -0.50 8.52 5.80
C LEU A 67 -0.56 7.61 4.59
N ALA A 68 -0.22 6.33 4.76
CA ALA A 68 -0.22 5.34 3.70
C ALA A 68 -0.50 3.95 4.26
N TRP A 69 -1.06 3.06 3.45
CA TRP A 69 -1.26 1.67 3.82
C TRP A 69 -1.26 0.79 2.57
N GLY A 70 -1.08 -0.51 2.76
CA GLY A 70 -1.07 -1.44 1.64
C GLY A 70 -0.83 -2.88 2.06
N LEU A 71 -0.81 -3.76 1.06
CA LEU A 71 -0.39 -5.14 1.21
C LEU A 71 1.13 -5.24 1.15
N SER A 72 1.70 -6.09 1.99
CA SER A 72 3.11 -6.46 1.91
C SER A 72 3.26 -7.72 1.06
N GLY A 73 4.04 -7.64 -0.02
CA GLY A 73 4.25 -8.76 -0.95
C GLY A 73 2.93 -9.29 -1.53
N SER A 74 2.78 -10.61 -1.57
CA SER A 74 1.55 -11.29 -1.99
C SER A 74 0.53 -11.49 -0.88
N GLY A 75 0.64 -10.73 0.22
CA GLY A 75 -0.13 -10.95 1.45
C GLY A 75 0.41 -12.12 2.29
N SER A 76 -0.22 -12.47 3.41
CA SER A 76 -1.43 -11.88 4.02
C SER A 76 -1.17 -10.65 4.90
N ALA A 77 0.09 -10.23 4.99
CA ALA A 77 0.47 -9.07 5.78
C ALA A 77 0.03 -7.75 5.13
N LEU A 78 -0.31 -6.80 5.99
CA LEU A 78 -0.63 -5.42 5.65
C LEU A 78 0.22 -4.49 6.50
N PHE A 79 0.41 -3.27 6.01
CA PHE A 79 1.11 -2.22 6.75
C PHE A 79 0.32 -0.93 6.73
N MET A 80 0.56 -0.09 7.73
CA MET A 80 0.00 1.25 7.87
C MET A 80 1.11 2.17 8.38
N ILE A 81 1.22 3.38 7.82
CA ILE A 81 2.26 4.35 8.14
C ILE A 81 1.61 5.55 8.83
N PHE A 82 2.04 5.85 10.05
CA PHE A 82 1.45 6.92 10.86
C PHE A 82 2.43 8.06 11.09
N LYS A 83 1.91 9.29 11.13
CA LYS A 83 2.69 10.48 11.50
C LYS A 83 2.85 10.65 13.01
N ASP A 84 1.93 10.06 13.79
CA ASP A 84 1.80 10.25 15.23
C ASP A 84 1.25 9.01 15.92
N ARG A 85 1.56 8.86 17.21
CA ARG A 85 1.13 7.71 18.03
C ARG A 85 -0.37 7.66 18.29
N SER A 86 -1.08 8.79 18.26
CA SER A 86 -2.53 8.82 18.53
C SER A 86 -3.29 8.10 17.42
N SER A 87 -2.96 8.40 16.17
CA SER A 87 -3.49 7.76 14.96
C SER A 87 -3.19 6.25 14.95
N LEU A 88 -1.95 5.87 15.30
CA LEU A 88 -1.53 4.47 15.45
C LEU A 88 -2.34 3.74 16.53
N ASN A 89 -2.48 4.33 17.71
CA ASN A 89 -3.26 3.74 18.81
C ASN A 89 -4.74 3.60 18.45
N TYR A 90 -5.29 4.56 17.70
CA TYR A 90 -6.64 4.46 17.18
C TYR A 90 -6.76 3.24 16.26
N ALA A 91 -5.87 3.07 15.27
CA ALA A 91 -5.88 1.91 14.38
C ALA A 91 -5.76 0.58 15.13
N LYS A 92 -4.81 0.46 16.07
CA LYS A 92 -4.61 -0.75 16.88
C LYS A 92 -5.89 -1.20 17.59
N ARG A 93 -6.62 -0.27 18.23
CA ARG A 93 -7.88 -0.57 18.93
C ARG A 93 -8.96 -1.20 18.02
N PHE A 94 -8.96 -0.90 16.73
CA PHE A 94 -9.87 -1.54 15.78
C PHE A 94 -9.31 -2.86 15.26
N LEU A 95 -8.02 -2.93 14.94
CA LEU A 95 -7.39 -4.16 14.46
C LEU A 95 -7.43 -5.28 15.51
N GLU A 96 -7.24 -4.96 16.79
CA GLU A 96 -7.33 -5.92 17.90
C GLU A 96 -8.73 -6.52 18.10
N ARG A 97 -9.77 -5.93 17.48
CA ARG A 97 -11.15 -6.43 17.53
C ARG A 97 -11.49 -7.32 16.34
N GLU A 98 -10.61 -7.42 15.36
CA GLU A 98 -10.79 -8.24 14.18
C GLU A 98 -10.17 -9.62 14.45
N ASP A 99 -10.99 -10.66 14.46
CA ASP A 99 -10.62 -12.05 14.80
C ASP A 99 -9.67 -12.70 13.80
N TRP A 100 -9.63 -12.20 12.57
CA TRP A 100 -8.72 -12.62 11.51
C TRP A 100 -7.33 -11.96 11.58
N ILE A 101 -7.10 -11.00 12.48
CA ILE A 101 -5.78 -10.43 12.74
C ILE A 101 -5.04 -11.33 13.74
N ILE A 102 -4.03 -12.05 13.25
CA ILE A 102 -3.24 -12.98 14.08
C ILE A 102 -2.23 -12.22 14.96
N LYS A 103 -1.61 -11.17 14.42
CA LYS A 103 -0.55 -10.42 15.11
C LYS A 103 -0.41 -9.01 14.54
N THR A 104 -0.17 -8.05 15.43
CA THR A 104 0.26 -6.69 15.09
C THR A 104 1.66 -6.43 15.62
N THR A 105 2.51 -5.80 14.80
CA THR A 105 3.86 -5.36 15.20
C THR A 105 3.99 -3.87 14.90
N GLU A 106 4.53 -3.12 15.85
CA GLU A 106 4.94 -1.73 15.65
C GLU A 106 6.42 -1.69 15.28
N LEU A 107 6.77 -0.86 14.30
CA LEU A 107 8.14 -0.61 13.88
C LEU A 107 8.39 0.90 14.03
N GLU A 108 9.50 1.26 14.66
CA GLU A 108 9.96 2.65 14.86
C GLU A 108 11.12 3.00 13.93
#